data_AF-A0A928CN85-F1
#
_entry.id   AF-A0A928CN85-F1
#
_cell.length_a   1.000
_cell.length_b   1.000
_cell.length_c   1.000
_cell.angle_alpha   90.00
_cell.angle_beta   90.00
_cell.angle_gamma   90.00
#
_symmetry.space_group_name_H-M   'P 1'
#
loop_
_entity.id
_entity.type
_entity.pdbx_description
1 polymer ?
#
loop_
_entity_poly.entity_id
_entity_poly.type
_entity_poly.pdbx_seq_one_letter_code
_entity_poly.pdbx_strand_id
1 'polypeptide(L)'
;MYLGRIVAIGLTPEGNAAAMYRVSSRSFPNREAVKTAAGIAIVPKAGFENDLRKNPYIAYNCLRTAGKYVLTSNGSQTDPIIEKIAMGMPLRDAFSMGLLAMDYEKDSLDTPRIVAAIGDGDTTGYLGIVRKNALLVREFQLQPGQLFYISTYECNFPCDCFTDDKFDAVDAASACQYVINGGVFEDFTNPVTAACAVWKNGQLDVATMDA
;
A
#
# COMPACT_ATOMS: atom_id res chain seq x y z
N MET A 1 -7.64 15.27 -7.87
CA MET A 1 -6.17 15.39 -7.91
C MET A 1 -5.54 14.05 -8.30
N TYR A 2 -4.40 13.99 -8.99
CA TYR A 2 -3.75 12.71 -9.33
C TYR A 2 -2.57 12.41 -8.39
N LEU A 3 -2.70 11.36 -7.58
CA LEU A 3 -1.67 10.98 -6.60
C LEU A 3 -0.77 9.81 -7.06
N GLY A 4 -1.12 9.14 -8.15
CA GLY A 4 -0.46 7.89 -8.54
C GLY A 4 -0.84 6.73 -7.62
N ARG A 5 0.15 5.94 -7.19
CA ARG A 5 -0.08 4.78 -6.33
C ARG A 5 -0.18 5.25 -4.88
N ILE A 6 -1.06 4.61 -4.12
CA ILE A 6 -1.41 5.01 -2.74
C ILE A 6 -1.26 3.79 -1.84
N VAL A 7 -0.61 3.96 -0.70
CA VAL A 7 -0.62 3.00 0.42
C VAL A 7 -1.26 3.67 1.63
N ALA A 8 -1.98 2.90 2.43
CA ALA A 8 -2.57 3.39 3.67
C ALA A 8 -2.57 2.31 4.76
N ILE A 9 -2.56 2.78 6.01
CA ILE A 9 -2.78 1.99 7.23
C ILE A 9 -3.93 2.60 7.99
N GLY A 10 -4.77 1.78 8.61
CA GLY A 10 -5.90 2.25 9.39
C GLY A 10 -6.35 1.26 10.44
N LEU A 11 -7.24 1.72 11.32
CA LEU A 11 -8.04 0.87 12.19
C LEU A 11 -9.50 1.01 11.78
N THR A 12 -10.19 -0.11 11.54
CA THR A 12 -11.65 -0.07 11.36
C THR A 12 -12.34 0.55 12.59
N PRO A 13 -13.64 0.88 12.52
CA PRO A 13 -14.39 1.33 13.70
C PRO A 13 -14.34 0.33 14.87
N GLU A 14 -14.15 -0.96 14.59
CA GLU A 14 -13.98 -2.03 15.59
C GLU A 14 -12.54 -2.14 16.15
N GLY A 15 -11.62 -1.30 15.67
CA GLY A 15 -10.22 -1.32 16.08
C GLY A 15 -9.37 -2.37 15.35
N ASN A 16 -9.87 -2.92 14.23
CA ASN A 16 -9.16 -3.94 13.46
C ASN A 16 -8.12 -3.31 12.53
N ALA A 17 -6.89 -3.83 12.58
CA ALA A 17 -5.79 -3.35 11.75
C ALA A 17 -6.04 -3.59 10.26
N ALA A 18 -5.88 -2.53 9.45
CA ALA A 18 -6.10 -2.53 8.01
C ALA A 18 -4.87 -1.99 7.26
N ALA A 19 -4.48 -2.68 6.18
CA ALA A 19 -3.51 -2.18 5.21
C ALA A 19 -4.16 -2.15 3.83
N MET A 20 -4.01 -1.02 3.12
CA MET A 20 -4.73 -0.74 1.89
C MET A 20 -3.79 -0.27 0.79
N TYR A 21 -4.04 -0.72 -0.42
CA TYR A 21 -3.31 -0.35 -1.61
C TYR A 21 -4.26 0.05 -2.72
N ARG A 22 -3.92 1.14 -3.43
CA ARG A 22 -4.60 1.53 -4.67
C ARG A 22 -3.60 1.85 -5.76
N VAL A 23 -3.84 1.27 -6.92
CA VAL A 23 -3.21 1.69 -8.17
C VAL A 23 -4.05 2.81 -8.78
N SER A 24 -3.42 3.97 -8.99
CA SER A 24 -3.95 4.99 -9.91
C SER A 24 -2.98 5.24 -11.06
N SER A 25 -3.47 5.18 -12.29
CA SER A 25 -2.61 5.19 -13.48
C SER A 25 -3.26 5.87 -14.68
N ARG A 26 -2.47 6.66 -15.40
CA ARG A 26 -2.85 7.23 -16.71
C ARG A 26 -2.29 6.39 -17.85
N SER A 27 -1.02 6.01 -17.77
CA SER A 27 -0.28 5.36 -18.87
C SER A 27 -0.44 3.85 -18.92
N PHE A 28 -0.73 3.21 -17.78
CA PHE A 28 -0.90 1.76 -17.66
C PHE A 28 -2.16 1.42 -16.86
N PRO A 29 -3.37 1.67 -17.41
CA PRO A 29 -4.64 1.38 -16.73
C PRO A 29 -5.05 -0.10 -16.83
N ASN A 30 -4.48 -0.87 -17.77
CA ASN A 30 -4.86 -2.27 -18.00
C ASN A 30 -4.12 -3.22 -17.03
N ARG A 31 -4.36 -3.03 -15.74
CA ARG A 31 -3.82 -3.86 -14.65
C ARG A 31 -4.90 -4.25 -13.67
N GLU A 32 -4.65 -5.34 -12.97
CA GLU A 32 -5.54 -5.88 -11.94
C GLU A 32 -4.72 -6.38 -10.74
N ALA A 33 -5.37 -6.42 -9.59
CA ALA A 33 -4.85 -7.05 -8.39
C ALA A 33 -5.32 -8.52 -8.34
N VAL A 34 -4.39 -9.47 -8.28
CA VAL A 34 -4.67 -10.90 -8.27
C VAL A 34 -4.13 -11.57 -7.01
N LYS A 35 -4.92 -12.49 -6.45
CA LYS A 35 -4.47 -13.32 -5.32
C LYS A 35 -3.47 -14.36 -5.82
N THR A 36 -2.38 -14.54 -5.08
CA THR A 36 -1.32 -15.51 -5.34
C THR A 36 -0.99 -16.29 -4.06
N ALA A 37 -0.16 -17.33 -4.17
CA ALA A 37 0.34 -18.04 -2.99
C ALA A 37 1.19 -17.15 -2.06
N ALA A 38 1.76 -16.05 -2.59
CA ALA A 38 2.61 -15.15 -1.83
C ALA A 38 1.86 -13.99 -1.16
N GLY A 39 0.60 -13.73 -1.57
CA GLY A 39 -0.18 -12.55 -1.17
C GLY A 39 -1.02 -12.03 -2.32
N ILE A 40 -0.96 -10.72 -2.60
CA ILE A 40 -1.62 -10.10 -3.75
C ILE A 40 -0.57 -9.44 -4.65
N ALA A 41 -0.69 -9.66 -5.95
CA ALA A 41 0.16 -9.07 -6.97
C ALA A 41 -0.63 -8.13 -7.89
N ILE A 42 0.02 -7.07 -8.35
CA ILE A 42 -0.44 -6.29 -9.49
C ILE A 42 0.14 -6.92 -10.75
N VAL A 43 -0.71 -7.20 -11.72
CA VAL A 43 -0.32 -7.77 -13.01
C VAL A 43 -1.05 -7.04 -14.15
N PRO A 44 -0.52 -7.04 -15.38
CA PRO A 44 -1.29 -6.65 -16.56
C PRO A 44 -2.51 -7.56 -16.72
N LYS A 45 -3.64 -6.98 -17.15
CA LYS A 45 -4.82 -7.76 -17.55
C LYS A 45 -4.50 -8.63 -18.76
N ALA A 46 -5.25 -9.71 -18.95
CA ALA A 46 -5.12 -10.58 -20.12
C ALA A 46 -5.09 -9.78 -21.43
N GLY A 47 -4.10 -10.04 -22.28
CA GLY A 47 -3.86 -9.31 -23.54
C GLY A 47 -2.95 -8.08 -23.43
N PHE A 48 -2.56 -7.67 -22.22
CA PHE A 48 -1.65 -6.53 -21.97
C PHE A 48 -0.30 -6.95 -21.40
N GLU A 49 0.06 -8.24 -21.45
CA GLU A 49 1.28 -8.79 -20.88
C GLU A 49 2.56 -8.15 -21.46
N ASN A 50 2.51 -7.73 -22.72
CA ASN A 50 3.62 -7.06 -23.40
C ASN A 50 3.97 -5.68 -22.81
N ASP A 51 3.10 -5.07 -21.98
CA ASP A 51 3.40 -3.81 -21.31
C ASP A 51 4.60 -3.93 -20.36
N LEU A 52 4.91 -5.14 -19.88
CA LEU A 52 6.10 -5.40 -19.05
C LEU A 52 7.41 -5.09 -19.77
N ARG A 53 7.43 -5.17 -21.11
CA ARG A 53 8.60 -4.77 -21.92
C ARG A 53 8.77 -3.26 -21.98
N LYS A 54 7.70 -2.50 -21.73
CA LYS A 54 7.69 -1.03 -21.78
C LYS A 54 8.09 -0.43 -20.44
N ASN A 55 7.66 -1.05 -19.33
CA ASN A 55 7.93 -0.54 -18.00
C ASN A 55 8.07 -1.70 -16.98
N PRO A 56 9.23 -1.85 -16.32
CA PRO A 56 9.45 -2.93 -15.35
C PRO A 56 8.75 -2.69 -14.00
N TYR A 57 8.21 -1.50 -13.75
CA TYR A 57 7.59 -1.11 -12.47
C TYR A 57 6.08 -1.30 -12.43
N ILE A 58 5.51 -2.12 -13.33
CA ILE A 58 4.06 -2.29 -13.45
C ILE A 58 3.52 -3.62 -12.96
N ALA A 59 4.38 -4.60 -12.64
CA ALA A 59 4.01 -5.86 -12.01
C ALA A 59 4.90 -6.20 -10.82
N TYR A 60 4.26 -6.54 -9.69
CA TYR A 60 4.92 -6.75 -8.39
C TYR A 60 3.90 -7.29 -7.39
N ASN A 61 4.38 -7.95 -6.33
CA ASN A 61 3.57 -8.18 -5.14
C ASN A 61 3.27 -6.84 -4.49
N CYS A 62 2.00 -6.47 -4.33
CA CYS A 62 1.61 -5.23 -3.66
C CYS A 62 1.18 -5.46 -2.22
N LEU A 63 0.81 -6.68 -1.83
CA LEU A 63 0.43 -7.00 -0.46
C LEU A 63 0.99 -8.36 -0.07
N ARG A 64 1.71 -8.42 1.06
CA ARG A 64 2.25 -9.66 1.63
C ARG A 64 2.17 -9.63 3.16
N THR A 65 2.38 -10.79 3.77
CA THR A 65 2.27 -10.97 5.23
C THR A 65 3.49 -11.67 5.79
N ALA A 66 3.83 -11.34 7.04
CA ALA A 66 4.84 -12.04 7.84
C ALA A 66 4.44 -12.01 9.32
N GLY A 67 4.15 -13.17 9.89
CA GLY A 67 3.62 -13.26 11.25
C GLY A 67 2.33 -12.45 11.39
N LYS A 68 2.31 -11.52 12.35
CA LYS A 68 1.16 -10.62 12.58
C LYS A 68 1.10 -9.43 11.62
N TYR A 69 2.15 -9.17 10.84
CA TYR A 69 2.24 -7.97 10.01
C TYR A 69 1.66 -8.22 8.63
N VAL A 70 0.88 -7.26 8.15
CA VAL A 70 0.57 -7.10 6.73
C VAL A 70 1.31 -5.89 6.20
N LEU A 71 1.91 -6.04 5.03
CA LEU A 71 2.68 -5.01 4.35
C LEU A 71 2.13 -4.78 2.95
N THR A 72 2.01 -3.51 2.59
CA THR A 72 1.66 -3.08 1.24
C THR A 72 2.69 -2.10 0.67
N SER A 73 2.94 -2.15 -0.63
CA SER A 73 3.89 -1.26 -1.31
C SER A 73 3.57 -1.10 -2.80
N ASN A 74 4.13 -0.07 -3.44
CA ASN A 74 3.91 0.21 -4.86
C ASN A 74 4.88 -0.49 -5.83
N GLY A 75 5.66 -1.45 -5.38
CA GLY A 75 6.67 -2.08 -6.23
C GLY A 75 7.28 -3.35 -5.65
N SER A 76 8.32 -3.84 -6.33
CA SER A 76 9.04 -5.05 -5.94
C SER A 76 9.72 -4.98 -4.57
N GLN A 77 9.79 -3.81 -3.91
CA GLN A 77 10.28 -3.67 -2.55
C GLN A 77 9.43 -4.38 -1.50
N THR A 78 8.18 -4.74 -1.83
CA THR A 78 7.32 -5.54 -0.95
C THR A 78 8.03 -6.80 -0.45
N ASP A 79 8.68 -7.54 -1.36
CA ASP A 79 9.28 -8.84 -1.06
C ASP A 79 10.51 -8.76 -0.14
N PRO A 80 11.57 -7.99 -0.46
CA PRO A 80 12.73 -7.91 0.43
C PRO A 80 12.39 -7.26 1.78
N ILE A 81 11.42 -6.34 1.86
CA ILE A 81 11.03 -5.74 3.14
C ILE A 81 10.29 -6.76 4.01
N ILE A 82 9.28 -7.46 3.45
CA ILE A 82 8.49 -8.43 4.24
C ILE A 82 9.33 -9.63 4.68
N GLU A 83 10.31 -10.06 3.88
CA GLU A 83 11.27 -11.11 4.25
C GLU A 83 12.12 -10.72 5.45
N LYS A 84 12.53 -9.45 5.57
CA LYS A 84 13.28 -8.97 6.73
C LYS A 84 12.42 -8.92 7.98
N ILE A 85 11.16 -8.53 7.84
CA ILE A 85 10.18 -8.59 8.92
C ILE A 85 9.98 -10.05 9.37
N ALA A 86 9.89 -10.99 8.43
CA ALA A 86 9.79 -12.42 8.73
C ALA A 86 11.02 -12.96 9.48
N MET A 87 12.20 -12.37 9.26
CA MET A 87 13.44 -12.66 10.00
C MET A 87 13.52 -11.95 11.37
N GLY A 88 12.47 -11.24 11.79
CA GLY A 88 12.41 -10.55 13.09
C GLY A 88 12.94 -9.12 13.09
N MET A 89 13.20 -8.52 11.92
CA MET A 89 13.61 -7.11 11.85
C MET A 89 12.43 -6.18 12.19
N PRO A 90 12.63 -5.15 13.05
CA PRO A 90 11.60 -4.14 13.31
C PRO A 90 11.15 -3.43 12.03
N LEU A 91 9.87 -3.05 11.95
CA LEU A 91 9.26 -2.40 10.77
C LEU A 91 10.09 -1.21 10.28
N ARG A 92 10.47 -0.31 11.19
CA ARG A 92 11.28 0.87 10.88
C ARG A 92 12.55 0.51 10.11
N ASP A 93 13.30 -0.47 10.61
CA ASP A 93 14.61 -0.84 10.06
C ASP A 93 14.46 -1.62 8.76
N ALA A 94 13.46 -2.50 8.66
CA ALA A 94 13.13 -3.21 7.43
C ALA A 94 12.74 -2.23 6.30
N PHE A 95 11.94 -1.21 6.63
CA PHE A 95 11.55 -0.15 5.69
C PHE A 95 12.78 0.66 5.28
N SER A 96 13.55 1.18 6.24
CA SER A 96 14.73 1.99 5.95
C SER A 96 15.74 1.24 5.08
N MET A 97 16.04 -0.02 5.41
CA MET A 97 17.00 -0.81 4.64
C MET A 97 16.49 -1.15 3.23
N GLY A 98 15.24 -1.62 3.10
CA GLY A 98 14.69 -1.98 1.79
C GLY A 98 14.53 -0.77 0.87
N LEU A 99 14.01 0.35 1.40
CA LEU A 99 13.86 1.59 0.65
C LEU A 99 15.22 2.19 0.27
N LEU A 100 16.21 2.20 1.18
CA LEU A 100 17.55 2.70 0.87
C LEU A 100 18.23 1.85 -0.22
N ALA A 101 18.12 0.53 -0.12
CA ALA A 101 18.79 -0.39 -1.05
C ALA A 101 18.18 -0.35 -2.46
N MET A 102 16.85 -0.24 -2.56
CA MET A 102 16.15 -0.26 -3.85
C MET A 102 15.96 1.12 -4.47
N ASP A 103 16.01 2.17 -3.63
CA ASP A 103 15.90 3.57 -4.00
C ASP A 103 14.61 3.88 -4.82
N TYR A 104 14.42 5.12 -5.27
CA TYR A 104 13.31 5.48 -6.15
C TYR A 104 13.37 4.75 -7.52
N GLU A 105 12.23 4.60 -8.19
CA GLU A 105 12.13 4.01 -9.53
C GLU A 105 12.81 4.90 -10.58
N LYS A 106 13.67 4.30 -11.41
CA LYS A 106 14.43 5.02 -12.47
C LYS A 106 13.59 5.18 -13.74
N ASP A 107 12.42 5.79 -13.61
CA ASP A 107 11.55 6.17 -14.72
C ASP A 107 11.66 7.68 -15.04
N SER A 108 10.84 8.18 -15.96
CA SER A 108 10.89 9.60 -16.37
C SER A 108 10.42 10.58 -15.31
N LEU A 109 9.80 10.10 -14.22
CA LEU A 109 9.24 10.94 -13.15
C LEU A 109 10.01 10.77 -11.83
N ASP A 110 11.09 9.99 -11.83
CA ASP A 110 11.82 9.60 -10.63
C ASP A 110 10.86 9.03 -9.55
N THR A 111 9.93 8.17 -9.96
CA THR A 111 8.79 7.78 -9.12
C THR A 111 9.23 7.21 -7.76
N PRO A 112 8.72 7.74 -6.64
CA PRO A 112 9.05 7.22 -5.31
C PRO A 112 8.62 5.77 -5.09
N ARG A 113 9.33 5.08 -4.20
CA ARG A 113 8.84 3.84 -3.59
C ARG A 113 8.20 4.15 -2.25
N ILE A 114 6.95 3.74 -2.07
CA ILE A 114 6.16 3.87 -0.85
C ILE A 114 5.86 2.48 -0.28
N VAL A 115 5.74 2.41 1.04
CA VAL A 115 5.44 1.18 1.78
C VAL A 115 4.63 1.53 3.03
N ALA A 116 3.74 0.62 3.41
CA ALA A 116 2.95 0.71 4.63
C ALA A 116 2.82 -0.66 5.30
N ALA A 117 2.81 -0.70 6.62
CA ALA A 117 2.58 -1.94 7.36
C ALA A 117 1.94 -1.67 8.73
N ILE A 118 1.13 -2.63 9.17
CA ILE A 118 0.49 -2.66 10.48
C ILE A 118 0.34 -4.12 10.94
N GLY A 119 0.38 -4.34 12.25
CA GLY A 119 0.26 -5.67 12.86
C GLY A 119 -1.13 -5.94 13.43
N ASP A 120 -1.52 -7.22 13.50
CA ASP A 120 -2.72 -7.64 14.23
C ASP A 120 -2.67 -7.17 15.69
N GLY A 121 -3.77 -6.55 16.15
CA GLY A 121 -3.89 -5.97 17.48
C GLY A 121 -3.03 -4.73 17.76
N ASP A 122 -2.23 -4.25 16.80
CA ASP A 122 -1.42 -3.05 16.97
C ASP A 122 -2.27 -1.80 16.71
N THR A 123 -2.12 -0.77 17.55
CA THR A 123 -2.69 0.57 17.32
C THR A 123 -1.68 1.53 16.69
N THR A 124 -0.50 1.03 16.36
CA THR A 124 0.55 1.78 15.65
C THR A 124 0.87 1.10 14.32
N GLY A 125 1.10 1.89 13.29
CA GLY A 125 1.56 1.41 11.99
C GLY A 125 2.63 2.33 11.41
N TYR A 126 3.28 1.87 10.35
CA TYR A 126 4.38 2.58 9.71
C TYR A 126 4.04 2.94 8.27
N LEU A 127 4.40 4.17 7.88
CA LEU A 127 4.48 4.61 6.49
C LEU A 127 5.94 4.97 6.16
N GLY A 128 6.39 4.52 4.99
CA GLY A 128 7.74 4.75 4.50
C GLY A 128 7.75 5.19 3.05
N ILE A 129 8.68 6.07 2.71
CA ILE A 129 8.90 6.53 1.33
C ILE A 129 10.39 6.78 1.06
N VAL A 130 10.86 6.42 -0.13
CA VAL A 130 12.11 6.93 -0.71
C VAL A 130 11.82 7.68 -2.00
N ARG A 131 12.30 8.92 -2.05
CA ARG A 131 12.31 9.83 -3.18
C ARG A 131 13.76 10.06 -3.58
N LYS A 132 13.97 10.59 -4.78
CA LYS A 132 15.31 10.99 -5.27
C LYS A 132 16.14 11.84 -4.31
N ASN A 133 15.50 12.62 -3.45
CA ASN A 133 16.15 13.55 -2.53
C ASN A 133 15.93 13.23 -1.05
N ALA A 134 15.21 12.15 -0.69
CA ALA A 134 14.87 11.90 0.71
C ALA A 134 14.42 10.45 0.95
N LEU A 135 14.76 9.92 2.12
CA LEU A 135 14.16 8.71 2.68
C LEU A 135 13.50 9.05 4.01
N LEU A 136 12.23 8.70 4.16
CA LEU A 136 11.44 8.98 5.37
C LEU A 136 10.72 7.71 5.80
N VAL A 137 10.79 7.39 7.09
CA VAL A 137 10.03 6.30 7.72
C VAL A 137 9.46 6.86 9.02
N ARG A 138 8.14 6.73 9.21
CA ARG A 138 7.46 7.31 10.37
C ARG A 138 6.41 6.34 10.90
N GLU A 139 6.35 6.26 12.23
CA GLU A 139 5.30 5.59 12.99
C GLU A 139 4.09 6.52 13.17
N PHE A 140 2.90 5.94 13.12
CA PHE A 140 1.62 6.62 13.31
C PHE A 140 0.81 5.90 14.38
N GLN A 141 0.35 6.65 15.36
CA GLN A 141 -0.66 6.20 16.32
C GLN A 141 -2.04 6.36 15.69
N LEU A 142 -2.78 5.27 15.55
CA LEU A 142 -4.12 5.25 14.98
C LEU A 142 -5.19 5.22 16.09
N GLN A 143 -6.34 5.81 15.78
CA GLN A 143 -7.59 5.65 16.51
C GLN A 143 -8.56 4.74 15.72
N PRO A 144 -9.49 4.04 16.36
CA PRO A 144 -10.56 3.33 15.65
C PRO A 144 -11.33 4.27 14.72
N GLY A 145 -11.55 3.85 13.47
CA GLY A 145 -12.19 4.65 12.44
C GLY A 145 -11.28 5.67 11.76
N GLN A 146 -9.97 5.57 11.95
CA GLN A 146 -8.97 6.45 11.34
C GLN A 146 -8.04 5.69 10.40
N LEU A 147 -7.54 6.38 9.37
CA LEU A 147 -6.41 5.94 8.57
C LEU A 147 -5.40 7.05 8.31
N PHE A 148 -4.16 6.67 8.02
CA PHE A 148 -3.14 7.52 7.41
C PHE A 148 -2.73 6.96 6.06
N TYR A 149 -2.40 7.83 5.11
CA TYR A 149 -1.98 7.43 3.77
C TYR A 149 -0.80 8.26 3.25
N ILE A 150 -0.09 7.69 2.29
CA ILE A 150 0.87 8.41 1.45
C ILE A 150 0.76 7.90 0.01
N SER A 151 1.29 8.68 -0.92
CA SER A 151 1.26 8.36 -2.34
C SER A 151 2.59 8.64 -3.02
N THR A 152 2.71 8.17 -4.27
CA THR A 152 3.89 8.45 -5.10
C THR A 152 3.99 9.93 -5.47
N TYR A 153 2.86 10.63 -5.68
CA TYR A 153 2.81 12.02 -6.12
C TYR A 153 1.91 12.87 -5.20
N GLU A 154 2.26 14.15 -5.04
CA GLU A 154 1.62 15.15 -4.17
C GLU A 154 1.68 14.81 -2.66
N CYS A 155 0.96 13.78 -2.20
CA CYS A 155 0.96 13.32 -0.80
C CYS A 155 2.17 12.42 -0.49
N ASN A 156 3.37 12.91 -0.81
CA ASN A 156 4.60 12.11 -0.91
C ASN A 156 5.57 12.27 0.29
N PHE A 157 5.03 12.47 1.49
CA PHE A 157 5.80 12.43 2.73
C PHE A 157 4.90 12.05 3.91
N PRO A 158 5.40 11.31 4.91
CA PRO A 158 4.59 10.95 6.07
C PRO A 158 4.33 12.17 6.98
N CYS A 159 3.08 12.61 7.11
CA CYS A 159 2.63 13.68 8.01
C CYS A 159 1.30 13.31 8.68
N ASP A 160 0.93 14.03 9.74
CA ASP A 160 -0.39 13.90 10.38
C ASP A 160 -1.52 14.52 9.54
N CYS A 161 -1.16 15.15 8.43
CA CYS A 161 -2.07 15.86 7.53
C CYS A 161 -2.70 14.97 6.44
N PHE A 162 -2.14 13.80 6.18
CA PHE A 162 -2.68 12.82 5.23
C PHE A 162 -3.40 11.72 5.99
N THR A 163 -4.58 12.09 6.49
CA THR A 163 -5.44 11.25 7.34
C THR A 163 -6.89 11.31 6.86
N ASP A 164 -7.67 10.31 7.23
CA ASP A 164 -9.13 10.38 7.20
C ASP A 164 -9.67 9.77 8.50
N ASP A 165 -10.45 10.56 9.23
CA ASP A 165 -11.05 10.18 10.53
C ASP A 165 -12.48 9.61 10.37
N LYS A 166 -12.88 9.30 9.13
CA LYS A 166 -14.17 8.69 8.78
C LYS A 166 -14.00 7.33 8.12
N PHE A 167 -12.92 6.62 8.42
CA PHE A 167 -12.68 5.29 7.87
C PHE A 167 -13.67 4.30 8.48
N ASP A 168 -14.60 3.78 7.66
CA ASP A 168 -15.74 2.99 8.12
C ASP A 168 -15.77 1.55 7.59
N ALA A 169 -14.70 1.11 6.94
CA ALA A 169 -14.60 -0.27 6.46
C ALA A 169 -14.65 -1.28 7.61
N VAL A 170 -15.28 -2.42 7.38
CA VAL A 170 -15.47 -3.50 8.37
C VAL A 170 -14.79 -4.82 7.98
N ASP A 171 -14.34 -4.91 6.72
CA ASP A 171 -13.69 -6.06 6.10
C ASP A 171 -12.78 -5.59 4.95
N ALA A 172 -12.04 -6.52 4.35
CA ALA A 172 -11.09 -6.16 3.29
C ALA A 172 -11.79 -5.66 2.01
N ALA A 173 -13.01 -6.13 1.73
CA ALA A 173 -13.78 -5.72 0.56
C ALA A 173 -14.26 -4.26 0.67
N SER A 174 -14.84 -3.89 1.81
CA SER A 174 -15.21 -2.50 2.13
C SER A 174 -13.98 -1.59 2.21
N ALA A 175 -12.82 -2.09 2.68
CA ALA A 175 -11.57 -1.33 2.63
C ALA A 175 -11.09 -1.07 1.20
N CYS A 176 -11.25 -2.03 0.29
CA CYS A 176 -10.97 -1.83 -1.15
C CYS A 176 -11.89 -0.76 -1.74
N GLN A 177 -13.19 -0.82 -1.43
CA GLN A 177 -14.16 0.18 -1.87
C GLN A 177 -13.75 1.58 -1.36
N TYR A 178 -13.39 1.66 -0.08
CA TYR A 178 -12.99 2.91 0.55
C TYR A 178 -11.78 3.55 -0.12
N VAL A 179 -10.70 2.79 -0.38
CA VAL A 179 -9.52 3.37 -1.02
C VAL A 179 -9.74 3.72 -2.50
N ILE A 180 -10.74 3.11 -3.16
CA ILE A 180 -11.12 3.43 -4.56
C ILE A 180 -11.87 4.75 -4.65
N ASN A 181 -12.88 4.98 -3.80
CA ASN A 181 -13.76 6.15 -3.94
C ASN A 181 -14.46 6.60 -2.64
N GLY A 182 -14.02 6.13 -1.47
CA GLY A 182 -14.55 6.53 -0.17
C GLY A 182 -13.74 7.66 0.47
N GLY A 183 -14.40 8.45 1.33
CA GLY A 183 -13.76 9.49 2.13
C GLY A 183 -12.88 10.42 1.30
N VAL A 184 -11.67 10.70 1.80
CA VAL A 184 -10.66 11.53 1.12
C VAL A 184 -10.24 10.97 -0.25
N PHE A 185 -10.42 9.67 -0.51
CA PHE A 185 -9.97 9.05 -1.75
C PHE A 185 -10.88 9.31 -2.96
N GLU A 186 -12.11 9.79 -2.73
CA GLU A 186 -13.04 10.24 -3.78
C GLU A 186 -12.43 11.38 -4.62
N ASP A 187 -11.65 12.25 -3.97
CA ASP A 187 -11.01 13.40 -4.62
C ASP A 187 -9.82 12.99 -5.53
N PHE A 188 -9.40 11.72 -5.51
CA PHE A 188 -8.24 11.25 -6.25
C PHE A 188 -8.64 10.55 -7.56
N THR A 189 -8.00 10.94 -8.65
CA THR A 189 -8.39 10.53 -10.01
C THR A 189 -7.71 9.26 -10.48
N ASN A 190 -8.24 8.68 -11.56
CA ASN A 190 -7.69 7.54 -12.29
C ASN A 190 -7.53 6.26 -11.44
N PRO A 191 -8.50 5.86 -10.60
CA PRO A 191 -8.45 4.56 -9.94
C PRO A 191 -8.40 3.44 -10.99
N VAL A 192 -7.66 2.36 -10.69
CA VAL A 192 -7.53 1.19 -11.57
C VAL A 192 -7.96 -0.07 -10.84
N THR A 193 -7.31 -0.35 -9.71
CA THR A 193 -7.54 -1.54 -8.90
C THR A 193 -7.02 -1.30 -7.49
N ALA A 194 -7.53 -2.05 -6.53
CA ALA A 194 -7.15 -2.01 -5.13
C ALA A 194 -6.90 -3.40 -4.56
N ALA A 195 -6.08 -3.44 -3.52
CA ALA A 195 -5.77 -4.63 -2.75
C ALA A 195 -5.70 -4.25 -1.27
N CYS A 196 -6.53 -4.87 -0.45
CA CYS A 196 -6.62 -4.52 0.97
C CYS A 196 -6.64 -5.78 1.83
N ALA A 197 -6.23 -5.61 3.08
CA ALA A 197 -6.32 -6.62 4.10
C ALA A 197 -6.78 -6.01 5.41
N VAL A 198 -7.60 -6.76 6.15
CA VAL A 198 -8.12 -6.38 7.46
C VAL A 198 -7.99 -7.58 8.39
N TRP A 199 -7.38 -7.37 9.55
CA TRP A 199 -7.33 -8.39 10.60
C TRP A 199 -8.69 -8.49 11.30
N LYS A 200 -9.24 -9.69 11.46
CA LYS A 200 -10.49 -9.91 12.18
C LYS A 200 -10.38 -11.17 13.00
N ASN A 201 -10.48 -11.05 14.32
CA ASN A 201 -10.44 -12.18 15.25
C ASN A 201 -9.19 -13.08 15.06
N GLY A 202 -8.01 -12.49 14.82
CA GLY A 202 -6.76 -13.23 14.58
C GLY A 202 -6.65 -13.88 13.20
N GLN A 203 -7.61 -13.63 12.30
CA GLN A 203 -7.57 -14.08 10.92
C GLN A 203 -7.43 -12.89 9.99
N LEU A 204 -6.64 -13.04 8.92
CA LEU A 204 -6.49 -11.99 7.93
C LEU A 204 -7.53 -12.17 6.84
N ASP A 205 -8.45 -11.21 6.72
CA ASP A 205 -9.28 -11.06 5.54
C ASP A 205 -8.51 -10.29 4.46
N VAL A 206 -8.60 -10.74 3.21
CA VAL A 206 -7.91 -10.14 2.06
C VAL A 206 -8.83 -10.05 0.86
N ALA A 207 -8.86 -8.88 0.22
CA ALA A 207 -9.70 -8.62 -0.94
C ALA A 207 -8.95 -7.83 -2.00
N THR A 208 -9.46 -7.94 -3.23
CA THR A 208 -9.07 -7.14 -4.38
C THR A 208 -10.34 -6.56 -4.99
N MET A 209 -10.23 -5.39 -5.63
CA MET A 209 -11.35 -4.73 -6.29
C MET A 209 -10.86 -3.94 -7.49
N ASP A 210 -11.52 -4.11 -8.64
CA ASP A 210 -11.33 -3.24 -9.79
C ASP A 210 -12.22 -2.00 -9.65
N ALA A 211 -11.71 -0.86 -10.13
CA ALA A 211 -12.38 0.44 -10.06
C ALA A 211 -13.31 0.71 -11.24
#